data_AF-A0AAI9X8S7-F1
#
_entry.id   AF-A0AAI9X8S7-F1
#
_cell.length_a   1.000
_cell.length_b   1.000
_cell.length_c   1.000
_cell.angle_alpha   90.00
_cell.angle_beta   90.00
_cell.angle_gamma   90.00
#
_symmetry.space_group_name_H-M   'P 1'
#
loop_
_entity.id
_entity.type
_entity.pdbx_description
1 polymer ?
#
loop_
_entity_poly.entity_id
_entity_poly.type
_entity_poly.pdbx_seq_one_letter_code
_entity_poly.pdbx_strand_id
1 'polypeptide(L)'
;MVLIVTIGGEKYMVDVGFGNNCATAPLLLQEGATATAIAPSETRIVRESIAEFTDPNQKIWIYQIRYNPESKWLPQICFSEVEFLPQDFGVMNFSASQSRTSWFTQVFVCTRMILDQSGTEIIGQCIMLGKEVKERLRGKTEILQVLETEEDRVKALAKYFDMHLRESDIQGIRGMTSELK
;
A
#
# COMPACT_ATOMS: atom_id res chain seq x y z
N MET A 1 7.54 -1.01 6.00
CA MET A 1 8.93 -0.56 5.75
C MET A 1 8.85 0.68 4.90
N VAL A 2 9.58 1.72 5.25
CA VAL A 2 9.70 2.96 4.46
C VAL A 2 11.19 3.18 4.22
N LEU A 3 11.53 3.71 3.04
CA LEU A 3 12.89 4.14 2.73
C LEU A 3 13.02 5.65 2.94
N ILE A 4 14.15 6.08 3.49
CA ILE A 4 14.54 7.49 3.52
C ILE A 4 15.76 7.63 2.62
N VAL A 5 15.62 8.39 1.54
CA VAL A 5 16.65 8.55 0.51
C VAL A 5 17.17 9.97 0.52
N THR A 6 18.49 10.14 0.49
CA THR A 6 19.13 11.46 0.39
C THR A 6 19.50 11.77 -1.06
N ILE A 7 18.98 12.87 -1.61
CA ILE A 7 19.25 13.34 -2.97
C ILE A 7 19.61 14.82 -2.88
N GLY A 8 20.80 15.21 -3.34
CA GLY A 8 21.22 16.62 -3.33
C GLY A 8 21.29 17.26 -1.94
N GLY A 9 21.46 16.46 -0.89
CA GLY A 9 21.47 16.93 0.52
C GLY A 9 20.11 16.92 1.20
N GLU A 10 19.02 16.73 0.46
CA GLU A 10 17.65 16.66 0.98
C GLU A 10 17.21 15.22 1.20
N LYS A 11 16.38 14.99 2.23
CA LYS A 11 15.83 13.67 2.55
C LYS A 11 14.42 13.52 1.98
N TYR A 12 14.12 12.35 1.44
CA TYR A 12 12.81 12.02 0.89
C TYR A 12 12.30 10.71 1.49
N MET A 13 11.03 10.70 1.90
CA MET A 13 10.29 9.47 2.13
C MET A 13 10.00 8.81 0.79
N VAL A 14 10.35 7.53 0.67
CA VAL A 14 10.01 6.68 -0.46
C VAL A 14 9.36 5.41 0.07
N ASP A 15 8.16 5.13 -0.41
CA ASP A 15 7.43 3.92 -0.10
C ASP A 15 6.79 3.41 -1.39
N VAL A 16 6.99 2.12 -1.68
CA VAL A 16 6.42 1.41 -2.82
C VAL A 16 5.74 0.11 -2.37
N GLY A 17 5.58 -0.09 -1.06
CA GLY A 17 5.12 -1.34 -0.45
C GLY A 17 3.81 -1.21 0.35
N PHE A 18 3.29 0.00 0.58
CA PHE A 18 2.06 0.19 1.36
C PHE A 18 0.77 -0.26 0.65
N GLY A 19 0.77 -0.32 -0.70
CA GLY A 19 -0.39 -0.73 -1.50
C GLY A 19 -1.22 0.44 -2.04
N ASN A 20 -2.54 0.42 -1.85
CA ASN A 20 -3.48 1.34 -2.52
C ASN A 20 -3.34 2.81 -2.12
N ASN A 21 -2.87 3.12 -0.93
CA ASN A 21 -2.69 4.50 -0.48
C ASN A 21 -1.20 4.87 -0.40
N CYS A 22 -0.34 4.12 -1.10
CA CYS A 22 1.09 4.36 -1.11
C CYS A 22 1.43 5.69 -1.79
N ALA A 23 2.57 6.28 -1.42
CA ALA A 23 3.08 7.47 -2.09
C ALA A 23 3.37 7.15 -3.57
N THR A 24 2.96 8.05 -4.47
CA THR A 24 3.17 7.89 -5.93
C THR A 24 4.45 8.56 -6.43
N ALA A 25 5.13 9.30 -5.55
CA ALA A 25 6.41 9.96 -5.81
C ALA A 25 7.18 10.10 -4.48
N PRO A 26 8.52 10.26 -4.53
CA PRO A 26 9.31 10.64 -3.36
C PRO A 26 8.76 11.93 -2.74
N LEU A 27 8.48 11.89 -1.43
CA LEU A 27 7.94 13.03 -0.71
C LEU A 27 9.03 13.64 0.16
N LEU A 28 9.26 14.95 0.04
CA LEU A 28 10.25 15.64 0.84
C LEU A 28 9.98 15.39 2.33
N LEU A 29 10.99 14.94 3.06
CA LEU A 29 10.89 14.64 4.49
C LEU A 29 11.01 15.95 5.30
N GLN A 30 10.02 16.82 5.10
CA GLN A 30 9.87 18.09 5.77
C GLN A 30 8.45 18.19 6.33
N GLU A 31 8.32 18.69 7.55
CA GLU A 31 7.02 18.84 8.19
C GLU A 31 6.11 19.77 7.39
N GLY A 32 4.91 19.28 7.05
CA GLY A 32 3.94 19.99 6.23
C GLY A 32 4.16 19.88 4.73
N ALA A 33 5.18 19.15 4.26
CA ALA A 33 5.36 18.90 2.82
C ALA A 33 4.13 18.18 2.26
N THR A 34 3.58 18.71 1.17
CA THR A 34 2.41 18.15 0.48
C THR A 34 2.74 17.78 -0.96
N ALA A 35 2.03 16.81 -1.49
CA ALA A 35 2.08 16.46 -2.91
C ALA A 35 0.73 15.87 -3.37
N THR A 36 0.41 16.06 -4.64
CA THR A 36 -0.69 15.31 -5.27
C THR A 36 -0.30 13.84 -5.37
N ALA A 37 -1.19 12.93 -4.95
CA ALA A 37 -1.03 11.51 -5.22
C ALA A 37 -1.57 11.19 -6.63
N ILE A 38 -2.78 10.65 -6.68
CA ILE A 38 -3.57 10.49 -7.90
C ILE A 38 -4.68 11.51 -7.80
N ALA A 39 -4.64 12.56 -8.63
CA ALA A 39 -5.62 13.65 -8.56
C ALA A 39 -7.06 13.09 -8.54
N PRO A 40 -7.95 13.59 -7.65
CA PRO A 40 -7.79 14.79 -6.82
C PRO A 40 -7.18 14.54 -5.43
N SER A 41 -6.69 13.33 -5.15
CA SER A 41 -6.14 12.99 -3.84
C SER A 41 -4.78 13.62 -3.59
N GLU A 42 -4.53 13.96 -2.34
CA GLU A 42 -3.30 14.60 -1.89
C GLU A 42 -2.68 13.82 -0.73
N THR A 43 -1.40 14.05 -0.52
CA THR A 43 -0.57 13.42 0.50
C THR A 43 0.19 14.49 1.26
N ARG A 44 0.55 14.19 2.50
CA ARG A 44 1.47 15.02 3.27
C ARG A 44 2.27 14.22 4.29
N ILE A 45 3.36 14.80 4.75
CA ILE A 45 4.10 14.33 5.92
C ILE A 45 4.00 15.36 7.03
N VAL A 46 3.73 14.89 8.25
CA VAL A 46 3.65 15.72 9.46
C VAL A 46 4.40 15.08 10.63
N ARG A 47 4.74 15.87 11.65
CA ARG A 47 5.27 15.35 12.93
C ARG A 47 4.25 15.52 14.04
N GLU A 48 3.61 14.42 14.41
CA GLU A 48 2.56 14.39 15.41
C GLU A 48 2.83 13.29 16.46
N SER A 49 2.12 13.35 17.58
CA SER A 49 2.11 12.27 18.58
C SER A 49 0.99 11.28 18.24
N ILE A 50 1.16 10.02 18.64
CA ILE A 50 0.16 8.96 18.49
C ILE A 50 -0.34 8.52 19.86
N ALA A 51 -1.56 7.98 19.94
CA ALA A 51 -2.22 7.65 21.19
C ALA A 51 -1.44 6.60 22.04
N GLU A 52 -0.61 5.80 21.37
CA GLU A 52 0.20 4.74 21.96
C GLU A 52 1.45 5.27 22.67
N PHE A 53 1.87 6.51 22.42
CA PHE A 53 3.03 7.09 23.09
C PHE A 53 2.71 7.46 24.54
N THR A 54 3.55 7.00 25.45
CA THR A 54 3.48 7.37 26.88
C THR A 54 4.12 8.74 27.15
N ASP A 55 5.07 9.16 26.33
CA ASP A 55 5.63 10.52 26.37
C ASP A 55 4.80 11.46 25.49
N PRO A 56 4.06 12.43 26.08
CA PRO A 56 3.21 13.34 25.31
C PRO A 56 4.00 14.30 24.41
N ASN A 57 5.31 14.47 24.64
CA ASN A 57 6.17 15.32 23.80
C ASN A 57 6.79 14.56 22.63
N GLN A 58 6.72 13.22 22.64
CA GLN A 58 7.28 12.41 21.56
C GLN A 58 6.48 12.61 20.29
N LYS A 59 7.20 12.91 19.19
CA LYS A 59 6.64 13.05 17.85
C LYS A 59 7.30 12.11 16.88
N ILE A 60 6.51 11.54 15.99
CA ILE A 60 6.94 10.64 14.91
C ILE A 60 6.48 11.19 13.56
N TRP A 61 7.16 10.81 12.48
CA TRP A 61 6.68 11.14 11.13
C TRP A 61 5.41 10.37 10.85
N ILE A 62 4.39 11.04 10.32
CA ILE A 62 3.14 10.43 9.88
C ILE A 62 2.91 10.82 8.43
N TYR A 63 2.79 9.81 7.57
CA TYR A 63 2.30 9.96 6.22
C TYR A 63 0.77 9.93 6.22
N GLN A 64 0.16 10.96 5.65
CA GLN A 64 -1.28 11.16 5.64
C GLN A 64 -1.77 11.37 4.21
N ILE A 65 -3.01 10.98 3.94
CA ILE A 65 -3.69 11.26 2.67
C ILE A 65 -5.00 12.01 2.91
N ARG A 66 -5.51 12.64 1.86
CA ARG A 66 -6.92 13.05 1.77
C ARG A 66 -7.42 12.80 0.35
N TYR A 67 -8.69 12.43 0.22
CA TYR A 67 -9.24 12.03 -1.08
C TYR A 67 -9.52 13.20 -2.02
N ASN A 68 -9.75 14.39 -1.45
CA ASN A 68 -9.92 15.67 -2.15
C ASN A 68 -9.56 16.83 -1.19
N PRO A 69 -9.42 18.07 -1.68
CA PRO A 69 -9.04 19.23 -0.87
C PRO A 69 -9.98 19.55 0.30
N GLU A 70 -11.24 19.13 0.22
CA GLU A 70 -12.26 19.35 1.26
C GLU A 70 -12.26 18.25 2.33
N SER A 71 -11.62 17.13 2.07
CA SER A 71 -11.56 15.98 2.97
C SER A 71 -10.58 16.21 4.11
N LYS A 72 -10.88 15.58 5.26
CA LYS A 72 -9.94 15.49 6.38
C LYS A 72 -8.72 14.66 6.00
N TRP A 73 -7.57 15.01 6.57
CA TRP A 73 -6.38 14.20 6.50
C TRP A 73 -6.54 12.91 7.30
N LEU A 74 -6.18 11.79 6.69
CA LEU A 74 -6.27 10.44 7.25
C LEU A 74 -4.85 9.88 7.43
N PRO A 75 -4.43 9.53 8.67
CA PRO A 75 -3.15 8.87 8.89
C PRO A 75 -3.15 7.50 8.22
N GLN A 76 -2.03 7.17 7.56
CA GLN A 76 -1.84 5.89 6.89
C GLN A 76 -0.76 5.07 7.60
N ILE A 77 0.44 5.63 7.71
CA ILE A 77 1.58 5.00 8.40
C ILE A 77 2.35 6.05 9.20
N CYS A 78 3.08 5.59 10.22
CA CYS A 78 4.08 6.36 10.92
C CYS A 78 5.45 5.67 10.88
N PHE A 79 6.52 6.44 10.98
CA PHE A 79 7.89 5.93 10.98
C PHE A 79 8.86 6.90 11.67
N SER A 80 9.95 6.36 12.22
CA SER A 80 11.06 7.17 12.76
C SER A 80 12.20 7.24 11.74
N GLU A 81 13.18 8.11 12.00
CA GLU A 81 14.43 8.17 11.22
C GLU A 81 15.48 7.19 11.74
N VAL A 82 15.14 6.33 12.71
CA VAL A 82 16.04 5.30 13.21
C VAL A 82 16.29 4.30 12.09
N GLU A 83 17.56 3.97 11.86
CA GLU A 83 17.93 2.96 10.88
C GLU A 83 17.55 1.56 11.38
N PHE A 84 16.90 0.79 10.51
CA PHE A 84 16.57 -0.61 10.73
C PHE A 84 17.43 -1.47 9.81
N LEU A 85 17.97 -2.55 10.36
CA LEU A 85 18.77 -3.53 9.64
C LEU A 85 17.85 -4.59 9.00
N PRO A 86 18.34 -5.35 7.99
CA PRO A 86 17.58 -6.44 7.40
C PRO A 86 17.04 -7.45 8.42
N GLN A 87 17.77 -7.69 9.51
CA GLN A 87 17.38 -8.58 10.60
C GLN A 87 16.15 -8.06 11.36
N ASP A 88 16.07 -6.75 11.60
CA ASP A 88 14.91 -6.14 12.25
C ASP A 88 13.65 -6.32 11.39
N PHE A 89 13.78 -6.11 10.08
CA PHE A 89 12.71 -6.39 9.14
C PHE A 89 12.36 -7.88 9.07
N GLY A 90 13.34 -8.78 9.22
CA GLY A 90 13.09 -10.22 9.32
C GLY A 90 12.15 -10.56 10.48
N VAL A 91 12.40 -10.00 11.67
CA VAL A 91 11.54 -10.18 12.86
C VAL A 91 10.15 -9.57 12.64
N MET A 92 10.08 -8.35 12.13
CA MET A 92 8.78 -7.68 11.86
C MET A 92 7.95 -8.43 10.80
N ASN A 93 8.59 -8.86 9.73
CA ASN A 93 7.93 -9.58 8.64
C ASN A 93 7.43 -10.97 9.08
N PHE A 94 8.11 -11.62 10.03
CA PHE A 94 7.61 -12.87 10.59
C PHE A 94 6.22 -12.70 11.20
N SER A 95 5.99 -11.66 12.01
CA SER A 95 4.66 -11.39 12.56
C SER A 95 3.64 -11.08 11.47
N ALA A 96 3.99 -10.20 10.52
CA ALA A 96 3.10 -9.83 9.42
C ALA A 96 2.69 -11.02 8.53
N SER A 97 3.60 -11.95 8.28
CA SER A 97 3.40 -13.08 7.35
C SER A 97 2.98 -14.40 8.01
N GLN A 98 3.18 -14.57 9.32
CA GLN A 98 2.91 -15.84 10.02
C GLN A 98 1.88 -15.72 11.14
N SER A 99 1.65 -14.53 11.70
CA SER A 99 0.67 -14.39 12.78
C SER A 99 -0.75 -14.61 12.27
N ARG A 100 -1.50 -15.51 12.93
CA ARG A 100 -2.93 -15.77 12.62
C ARG A 100 -3.84 -14.57 12.82
N THR A 101 -3.39 -13.56 13.57
CA THR A 101 -4.13 -12.30 13.77
C THR A 101 -3.72 -11.22 12.78
N SER A 102 -2.66 -11.44 11.98
CA SER A 102 -2.27 -10.51 10.93
C SER A 102 -3.30 -10.56 9.80
N TRP A 103 -3.80 -9.40 9.41
CA TRP A 103 -4.73 -9.25 8.28
C TRP A 103 -4.18 -9.90 6.99
N PHE A 104 -2.87 -9.81 6.75
CA PHE A 104 -2.21 -10.37 5.57
C PHE A 104 -2.20 -11.91 5.51
N THR A 105 -2.45 -12.59 6.63
CA THR A 105 -2.60 -14.07 6.64
C THR A 105 -4.05 -14.52 6.48
N GLN A 106 -5.00 -13.58 6.60
CA GLN A 106 -6.43 -13.86 6.60
C GLN A 106 -7.11 -13.43 5.29
N VAL A 107 -6.54 -12.43 4.60
CA VAL A 107 -7.16 -11.80 3.43
C VAL A 107 -6.20 -11.78 2.26
N PHE A 108 -6.70 -12.15 1.07
CA PHE A 108 -5.98 -11.95 -0.18
C PHE A 108 -6.09 -10.49 -0.62
N VAL A 109 -4.96 -9.85 -0.90
CA VAL A 109 -4.88 -8.52 -1.50
C VAL A 109 -3.79 -8.46 -2.56
N CYS A 110 -4.07 -7.77 -3.66
CA CYS A 110 -3.09 -7.42 -4.67
C CYS A 110 -3.42 -6.02 -5.21
N THR A 111 -2.40 -5.18 -5.39
CA THR A 111 -2.57 -3.82 -5.91
C THR A 111 -1.55 -3.53 -6.99
N ARG A 112 -1.99 -2.85 -8.05
CA ARG A 112 -1.13 -2.39 -9.15
C ARG A 112 -1.50 -0.96 -9.52
N MET A 113 -0.49 -0.11 -9.67
CA MET A 113 -0.68 1.26 -10.17
C MET A 113 -0.95 1.22 -11.69
N ILE A 114 -1.84 2.08 -12.16
CA ILE A 114 -2.19 2.23 -13.58
C ILE A 114 -1.56 3.52 -14.08
N LEU A 115 -0.71 3.40 -15.09
CA LEU A 115 -0.12 4.53 -15.79
C LEU A 115 -1.04 5.02 -16.91
N ASP A 116 -0.89 6.29 -17.26
CA ASP A 116 -1.48 6.85 -18.48
C ASP A 116 -0.85 6.23 -19.75
N GLN A 117 -1.39 6.58 -20.91
CA GLN A 117 -0.91 6.05 -22.20
C GLN A 117 0.54 6.42 -22.50
N SER A 118 1.06 7.52 -21.95
CA SER A 118 2.46 7.91 -22.10
C SER A 118 3.41 7.14 -21.19
N GLY A 119 2.88 6.47 -20.15
CA GLY A 119 3.68 5.75 -19.16
C GLY A 119 4.36 6.66 -18.13
N THR A 120 3.90 7.89 -17.96
CA THR A 120 4.57 8.89 -17.10
C THR A 120 3.76 9.29 -15.87
N GLU A 121 2.42 9.26 -15.94
CA GLU A 121 1.55 9.66 -14.84
C GLU A 121 0.79 8.44 -14.29
N ILE A 122 0.78 8.28 -12.96
CA ILE A 122 -0.11 7.31 -12.32
C ILE A 122 -1.52 7.92 -12.25
N ILE A 123 -2.46 7.34 -13.01
CA ILE A 123 -3.83 7.84 -13.16
C ILE A 123 -4.86 7.05 -12.35
N GLY A 124 -4.46 5.91 -11.80
CA GLY A 124 -5.35 5.04 -11.05
C GLY A 124 -4.68 3.78 -10.56
N GLN A 125 -5.52 2.84 -10.13
CA GLN A 125 -5.10 1.61 -9.49
C GLN A 125 -6.03 0.47 -9.83
N CYS A 126 -5.46 -0.71 -10.07
CA CYS A 126 -6.18 -1.97 -10.06
C CYS A 126 -5.97 -2.64 -8.69
N ILE A 127 -7.04 -3.03 -8.03
CA ILE A 127 -7.05 -3.57 -6.67
C ILE A 127 -7.86 -4.87 -6.70
N MET A 128 -7.23 -5.98 -6.37
CA MET A 128 -7.91 -7.23 -6.07
C MET A 128 -7.93 -7.39 -4.56
N LEU A 129 -9.13 -7.43 -3.98
CA LEU A 129 -9.32 -7.63 -2.54
C LEU A 129 -10.38 -8.70 -2.31
N GLY A 130 -9.97 -9.80 -1.70
CA GLY A 130 -10.84 -10.95 -1.46
C GLY A 130 -11.37 -11.54 -2.77
N LYS A 131 -12.63 -11.25 -3.09
CA LYS A 131 -13.35 -11.77 -4.26
C LYS A 131 -13.64 -10.73 -5.34
N GLU A 132 -13.16 -9.49 -5.19
CA GLU A 132 -13.48 -8.41 -6.12
C GLU A 132 -12.21 -7.87 -6.76
N VAL A 133 -12.25 -7.69 -8.08
CA VAL A 133 -11.30 -6.88 -8.82
C VAL A 133 -11.93 -5.53 -9.08
N LYS A 134 -11.26 -4.48 -8.62
CA LYS A 134 -11.70 -3.09 -8.74
C LYS A 134 -10.68 -2.27 -9.48
N GLU A 135 -11.17 -1.31 -10.23
CA GLU A 135 -10.39 -0.21 -10.74
C GLU A 135 -10.76 1.05 -9.99
N ARG A 136 -9.77 1.86 -9.63
CA ARG A 136 -9.96 3.21 -9.13
C ARG A 136 -9.21 4.18 -10.02
N LEU A 137 -9.92 4.91 -10.87
CA LEU A 137 -9.35 5.96 -11.72
C LEU A 137 -9.75 7.33 -11.18
N ARG A 138 -8.76 8.17 -10.86
CA ARG A 138 -8.97 9.56 -10.41
C ARG A 138 -10.13 9.74 -9.40
N GLY A 139 -10.18 8.86 -8.39
CA GLY A 139 -11.18 8.86 -7.32
C GLY A 139 -12.48 8.10 -7.63
N LYS A 140 -12.76 7.75 -8.88
CA LYS A 140 -13.93 6.92 -9.25
C LYS A 140 -13.56 5.44 -9.17
N THR A 141 -14.36 4.66 -8.44
CA THR A 141 -14.17 3.20 -8.31
C THR A 141 -15.20 2.44 -9.13
N GLU A 142 -14.77 1.41 -9.84
CA GLU A 142 -15.59 0.48 -10.61
C GLU A 142 -15.19 -0.96 -10.28
N ILE A 143 -16.17 -1.87 -10.19
CA ILE A 143 -15.90 -3.31 -10.03
C ILE A 143 -15.74 -3.89 -11.44
N LEU A 144 -14.55 -4.36 -11.75
CA LEU A 144 -14.25 -4.97 -13.05
C LEU A 144 -14.72 -6.43 -13.13
N GLN A 145 -14.62 -7.15 -12.01
CA GLN A 145 -14.99 -8.55 -11.93
C GLN A 145 -15.25 -8.97 -10.47
N VAL A 146 -16.25 -9.83 -10.27
CA VAL A 146 -16.45 -10.59 -9.03
C VAL A 146 -15.99 -12.03 -9.32
N LEU A 147 -15.20 -12.58 -8.41
CA LEU A 147 -14.56 -13.89 -8.50
C LEU A 147 -15.35 -14.84 -7.62
N GLU A 148 -15.81 -15.96 -8.18
CA GLU A 148 -16.54 -16.95 -7.40
C GLU A 148 -15.58 -18.06 -6.92
N THR A 149 -14.66 -18.49 -7.79
CA THR A 149 -13.74 -19.60 -7.52
C THR A 149 -12.27 -19.18 -7.48
N GLU A 150 -11.40 -20.04 -6.93
CA GLU A 150 -9.96 -19.80 -6.97
C GLU A 150 -9.41 -19.82 -8.42
N GLU A 151 -10.00 -20.61 -9.30
CA GLU A 151 -9.65 -20.61 -10.73
C GLU A 151 -9.94 -19.24 -11.37
N ASP A 152 -11.05 -18.59 -11.00
CA ASP A 152 -11.34 -17.23 -11.45
C ASP A 152 -10.28 -16.25 -10.94
N ARG A 153 -9.83 -16.40 -9.69
CA ARG A 153 -8.78 -15.55 -9.11
C ARG A 153 -7.47 -15.69 -9.85
N VAL A 154 -7.03 -16.92 -10.14
CA VAL A 154 -5.80 -17.18 -10.91
C VAL A 154 -5.88 -16.54 -12.29
N LYS A 155 -6.99 -16.71 -13.01
CA LYS A 155 -7.21 -16.08 -14.33
C LYS A 155 -7.22 -14.55 -14.23
N ALA A 156 -7.81 -14.01 -13.18
CA ALA A 156 -7.86 -12.56 -12.94
C ALA A 156 -6.47 -11.99 -12.59
N LEU A 157 -5.64 -12.72 -11.85
CA LEU A 157 -4.26 -12.32 -11.56
C LEU A 157 -3.43 -12.21 -12.84
N ALA A 158 -3.54 -13.19 -13.74
CA ALA A 158 -2.89 -13.13 -15.05
C ALA A 158 -3.41 -11.95 -15.89
N LYS A 159 -4.73 -11.77 -15.97
CA LYS A 159 -5.37 -10.72 -16.78
C LYS A 159 -5.09 -9.30 -16.30
N TYR A 160 -5.23 -9.05 -14.99
CA TYR A 160 -5.24 -7.69 -14.43
C TYR A 160 -3.93 -7.29 -13.76
N PHE A 161 -3.07 -8.25 -13.41
CA PHE A 161 -1.81 -7.99 -12.69
C PHE A 161 -0.59 -8.56 -13.42
N ASP A 162 -0.77 -9.25 -14.55
CA ASP A 162 0.29 -9.95 -15.29
C ASP A 162 1.06 -10.97 -14.43
N MET A 163 0.35 -11.57 -13.48
CA MET A 163 0.89 -12.59 -12.57
C MET A 163 0.47 -13.98 -13.03
N HIS A 164 1.42 -14.73 -13.59
CA HIS A 164 1.20 -16.09 -14.09
C HIS A 164 1.73 -17.11 -13.08
N LEU A 165 0.81 -17.80 -12.40
CA LEU A 165 1.16 -18.79 -11.39
C LEU A 165 1.46 -20.15 -12.01
N ARG A 166 2.45 -20.86 -11.45
CA ARG A 166 2.71 -22.25 -11.82
C ARG A 166 1.71 -23.16 -11.12
N GLU A 167 1.56 -24.38 -11.63
CA GLU A 167 0.67 -25.37 -11.01
C GLU A 167 1.00 -25.58 -9.52
N SER A 168 2.28 -25.67 -9.16
CA SER A 168 2.69 -25.82 -7.75
C SER A 168 2.25 -24.65 -6.86
N ASP A 169 2.26 -23.43 -7.40
CA ASP A 169 1.85 -22.23 -6.67
C ASP A 169 0.34 -22.24 -6.44
N ILE A 170 -0.43 -22.66 -7.46
CA ILE A 170 -1.89 -22.83 -7.38
C ILE A 170 -2.25 -23.93 -6.36
N GLN A 171 -1.56 -25.07 -6.40
CA GLN A 171 -1.76 -26.14 -5.42
C GLN A 171 -1.46 -25.68 -3.99
N GLY A 172 -0.50 -24.76 -3.81
CA GLY A 172 -0.15 -24.18 -2.50
C GLY A 172 -1.22 -23.27 -1.89
N ILE A 173 -2.20 -22.81 -2.68
CA ILE A 173 -3.32 -22.00 -2.17
C ILE A 173 -4.36 -22.88 -1.46
N ARG A 174 -4.45 -24.16 -1.80
CA ARG A 174 -5.48 -25.07 -1.28
C ARG A 174 -5.39 -25.21 0.24
N GLY A 175 -6.52 -25.02 0.90
CA GLY A 175 -6.65 -25.07 2.36
C GLY A 175 -6.21 -23.79 3.08
N MET A 176 -5.79 -22.76 2.36
CA MET A 176 -5.50 -21.45 2.96
C MET A 176 -6.80 -20.75 3.37
N THR A 177 -6.77 -19.98 4.45
CA THR A 177 -7.95 -19.23 4.94
C THR A 177 -8.57 -18.32 3.88
N SER A 178 -7.76 -17.79 2.95
CA SER A 178 -8.16 -16.86 1.91
C SER A 178 -8.55 -17.52 0.57
N GLU A 179 -8.50 -18.85 0.48
CA GLU A 179 -8.94 -19.62 -0.70
C GLU A 179 -10.43 -19.36 -1.00
N LEU A 180 -10.75 -19.08 -2.27
CA LEU A 180 -12.13 -19.04 -2.73
C LEU A 180 -12.64 -20.46 -3.01
N LYS A 181 -13.88 -20.71 -2.60
CA LYS A 181 -14.52 -22.03 -2.73
C LYS A 181 -15.09 -22.29 -4.11
#